data_AF-A0A517VZV1-F1
#
_entry.id   AF-A0A517VZV1-F1
#
_cell.length_a   1.000
_cell.length_b   1.000
_cell.length_c   1.000
_cell.angle_alpha   90.00
_cell.angle_beta   90.00
_cell.angle_gamma   90.00
#
_symmetry.space_group_name_H-M   'P 1'
#
loop_
_entity.id
_entity.type
_entity.pdbx_description
1 polymer ?
#
loop_
_entity_poly.entity_id
_entity_poly.type
_entity_poly.pdbx_seq_one_letter_code
_entity_poly.pdbx_strand_id
1 'polypeptide(L)'
;MPRFTTPTTVYLFLVCTLLANSASHAAVIVEFKSLKIDFTNPKDASAKASWSPANKLSITDEGLGWDGPANASVDGWLQTKPLAVGLSWRTATSISLQVTIDPKPKEFILPNGQKSTPYAGRVFARYSPDMKHWSTWQELQSTDLAQNSPKKSGRHFSGRLTVPNRARHPYGLLLSEYSKQDVPWKSDEEAAVAWILKQQPDFFSKHLPFIGYVEFLFEGGIYGNQRIRSFNADLSYALSGLHAIPRDKNVYHNRDSIPWRFKSKGIKNTEHLPNQK
;
A
#
# COMPACT_ATOMS: atom_id res chain seq x y z
N MET A 1 59.62 -43.16 57.19
CA MET A 1 58.50 -43.82 57.89
C MET A 1 57.29 -42.88 57.88
N PRO A 2 56.05 -43.40 57.86
CA PRO A 2 55.05 -43.13 56.81
C PRO A 2 54.04 -42.02 57.17
N ARG A 3 53.35 -41.46 56.16
CA ARG A 3 51.89 -41.63 55.95
C ARG A 3 51.36 -40.85 54.74
N PHE A 4 50.64 -41.60 53.91
CA PHE A 4 49.69 -41.15 52.90
C PHE A 4 48.54 -40.32 53.51
N THR A 5 47.96 -39.40 52.74
CA THR A 5 46.50 -39.34 52.49
C THR A 5 46.20 -38.57 51.20
N THR A 6 45.26 -39.11 50.44
CA THR A 6 44.78 -38.75 49.08
C THR A 6 43.85 -37.53 49.06
N PRO A 7 43.73 -36.78 47.95
CA PRO A 7 42.70 -35.76 47.79
C PRO A 7 41.39 -36.37 47.24
N THR A 8 40.28 -35.92 47.82
CA THR A 8 38.90 -36.28 47.48
C THR A 8 38.43 -35.50 46.26
N THR A 9 38.04 -36.21 45.19
CA THR A 9 37.40 -35.62 44.01
C THR A 9 35.94 -35.30 44.30
N VAL A 10 35.56 -34.02 44.27
CA VAL A 10 34.17 -33.56 44.38
C VAL A 10 33.54 -33.54 42.99
N TYR A 11 32.53 -34.38 42.77
CA TYR A 11 31.66 -34.32 41.58
C TYR A 11 30.58 -33.25 41.81
N LEU A 12 30.62 -32.16 41.04
CA LEU A 12 29.56 -31.15 41.00
C LEU A 12 28.57 -31.53 39.89
N PHE A 13 27.38 -32.01 40.26
CA PHE A 13 26.25 -32.19 39.35
C PHE A 13 25.62 -30.81 39.06
N LEU A 14 25.81 -30.30 37.84
CA LEU A 14 25.11 -29.12 37.34
C LEU A 14 23.83 -29.58 36.63
N VAL A 15 22.69 -29.52 37.32
CA VAL A 15 21.37 -29.72 36.71
C VAL A 15 20.95 -28.40 36.05
N CYS A 16 21.20 -28.27 34.75
CA CYS A 16 20.61 -27.21 33.94
C CYS A 16 19.16 -27.56 33.59
N THR A 17 18.21 -27.06 34.38
CA THR A 17 16.81 -26.96 33.98
C THR A 17 16.69 -25.95 32.83
N LEU A 18 16.63 -26.45 31.60
CA LEU A 18 16.21 -25.68 30.43
C LEU A 18 14.72 -25.31 30.58
N LEU A 19 14.45 -24.18 31.21
CA LEU A 19 13.22 -23.45 30.98
C LEU A 19 13.25 -22.97 29.52
N ALA A 20 12.47 -23.64 28.67
CA ALA A 20 12.19 -23.22 27.31
C ALA A 20 11.43 -21.89 27.34
N ASN A 21 12.15 -20.79 27.55
CA ASN A 21 11.69 -19.46 27.21
C ASN A 21 11.49 -19.45 25.70
N SER A 22 10.23 -19.62 25.29
CA SER A 22 9.80 -19.37 23.93
C SER A 22 9.98 -17.88 23.68
N ALA A 23 11.18 -17.49 23.25
CA ALA A 23 11.50 -16.13 22.84
C ALA A 23 10.56 -15.77 21.68
N SER A 24 9.48 -15.10 22.03
CA SER A 24 8.55 -14.52 21.08
C SER A 24 9.27 -13.28 20.56
N HIS A 25 9.88 -13.41 19.39
CA HIS A 25 10.65 -12.33 18.78
C HIS A 25 9.66 -11.26 18.30
N ALA A 26 9.71 -10.07 18.89
CA ALA A 26 9.05 -8.89 18.35
C ALA A 26 9.85 -8.43 17.12
N ALA A 27 9.54 -9.00 15.96
CA ALA A 27 10.10 -8.54 14.69
C ALA A 27 9.30 -7.33 14.21
N VAL A 28 10.03 -6.27 13.80
CA VAL A 28 9.45 -5.16 13.03
C VAL A 28 9.91 -5.35 11.59
N ILE A 29 8.96 -5.51 10.68
CA ILE A 29 9.21 -5.61 9.24
C ILE A 29 8.91 -4.24 8.65
N VAL A 30 9.93 -3.58 8.12
CA VAL A 30 9.79 -2.30 7.40
C VAL A 30 9.80 -2.59 5.91
N GLU A 31 8.74 -2.18 5.23
CA GLU A 31 8.54 -2.42 3.80
C GLU A 31 8.48 -1.10 3.03
N PHE A 32 9.02 -1.15 1.81
CA PHE A 32 8.97 -0.06 0.84
C PHE A 32 8.39 -0.58 -0.48
N LYS A 33 7.35 0.09 -0.98
CA LYS A 33 6.76 -0.22 -2.28
C LYS A 33 6.68 1.03 -3.13
N SER A 34 6.88 0.87 -4.43
CA SER A 34 6.73 1.94 -5.40
C SER A 34 5.80 1.51 -6.53
N LEU A 35 4.87 2.38 -6.90
CA LEU A 35 4.14 2.34 -8.15
C LEU A 35 4.68 3.44 -9.06
N LYS A 36 5.23 3.07 -10.20
CA LYS A 36 5.72 4.01 -11.21
C LYS A 36 4.92 3.81 -12.48
N ILE A 37 4.33 4.89 -12.99
CA ILE A 37 3.56 4.89 -14.23
C ILE A 37 4.27 5.82 -15.20
N ASP A 38 4.63 5.29 -16.35
CA ASP A 38 5.23 6.02 -17.46
C ASP A 38 4.16 6.35 -18.50
N PHE A 39 3.74 7.62 -18.55
CA PHE A 39 2.78 8.10 -19.54
C PHE A 39 3.41 8.43 -20.88
N THR A 40 4.71 8.21 -21.07
CA THR A 40 5.32 8.20 -22.41
C THR A 40 5.24 6.80 -23.05
N ASN A 41 4.81 5.79 -22.28
CA ASN A 41 4.63 4.42 -22.72
C ASN A 41 3.14 3.99 -22.59
N PRO A 42 2.37 3.96 -23.70
CA PRO A 42 0.95 3.61 -23.68
C PRO A 42 0.64 2.25 -23.02
N LYS A 43 1.53 1.26 -23.19
CA LYS A 43 1.36 -0.08 -22.60
C LYS A 43 1.52 -0.04 -21.09
N ASP A 44 2.53 0.68 -20.59
CA ASP A 44 2.77 0.84 -19.16
C ASP A 44 1.60 1.57 -18.47
N ALA A 45 1.22 2.71 -19.04
CA ALA A 45 0.15 3.55 -18.52
C ALA A 45 -1.19 2.82 -18.47
N SER A 46 -1.61 2.18 -19.56
CA SER A 46 -2.91 1.47 -19.61
C SER A 46 -2.95 0.23 -18.70
N ALA A 47 -1.80 -0.41 -18.46
CA ALA A 47 -1.69 -1.53 -17.54
C ALA A 47 -1.84 -1.09 -16.07
N LYS A 48 -1.42 0.13 -15.74
CA LYS A 48 -1.30 0.61 -14.36
C LYS A 48 -2.28 1.71 -13.97
N ALA A 49 -3.00 2.29 -14.92
CA ALA A 49 -3.96 3.34 -14.64
C ALA A 49 -5.06 3.45 -15.72
N SER A 50 -6.07 4.22 -15.37
CA SER A 50 -7.14 4.69 -16.24
C SER A 50 -7.27 6.21 -16.07
N TRP A 51 -7.75 6.89 -17.09
CA TRP A 51 -7.94 8.33 -17.06
C TRP A 51 -9.23 8.72 -17.79
N SER A 52 -9.69 9.93 -17.53
CA SER A 52 -10.87 10.51 -18.15
C SER A 52 -10.70 12.02 -18.30
N PRO A 53 -11.32 12.64 -19.32
CA PRO A 53 -12.09 12.01 -20.40
C PRO A 53 -11.22 11.34 -21.46
N ALA A 54 -11.40 10.04 -21.69
CA ALA A 54 -10.58 9.24 -22.60
C ALA A 54 -10.71 9.64 -24.07
N ASN A 55 -11.79 10.35 -24.44
CA ASN A 55 -11.99 10.88 -25.79
C ASN A 55 -11.30 12.23 -26.03
N LYS A 56 -10.76 12.88 -24.99
CA LYS A 56 -9.98 14.14 -25.12
C LYS A 56 -8.53 13.96 -24.71
N LEU A 57 -8.26 13.08 -23.75
CA LEU A 57 -6.92 12.84 -23.24
C LEU A 57 -6.29 11.64 -23.94
N SER A 58 -5.15 11.87 -24.57
CA SER A 58 -4.35 10.87 -25.26
C SER A 58 -2.98 10.72 -24.64
N ILE A 59 -2.43 9.51 -24.77
CA ILE A 59 -1.03 9.23 -24.47
C ILE A 59 -0.22 9.35 -25.75
N THR A 60 0.83 10.15 -25.70
CA THR A 60 1.88 10.23 -26.72
C THR A 60 3.24 9.97 -26.08
N ASP A 61 4.31 9.99 -26.88
CA ASP A 61 5.70 9.98 -26.42
C ASP A 61 6.05 11.18 -25.51
N GLU A 62 5.25 12.24 -25.55
CA GLU A 62 5.40 13.41 -24.68
C GLU A 62 4.67 13.30 -23.33
N GLY A 63 3.77 12.32 -23.17
CA GLY A 63 2.98 12.10 -21.96
C GLY A 63 1.45 12.05 -22.19
N LEU A 64 0.71 11.88 -21.10
CA LEU A 64 -0.75 11.97 -21.03
C LEU A 64 -1.19 13.43 -21.04
N GLY A 65 -2.03 13.81 -22.00
CA GLY A 65 -2.62 15.15 -22.07
C GLY A 65 -3.44 15.33 -23.32
N TRP A 66 -3.58 16.57 -23.78
CA TRP A 66 -4.27 16.89 -25.02
C TRP A 66 -3.58 18.05 -25.73
N ASP A 67 -3.67 18.04 -27.05
CA ASP A 67 -3.11 19.09 -27.89
C ASP A 67 -4.10 20.24 -27.97
N GLY A 68 -3.70 21.39 -27.43
CA GLY A 68 -4.61 22.52 -27.26
C GLY A 68 -3.92 23.78 -26.79
N PRO A 69 -4.63 24.92 -26.77
CA PRO A 69 -4.09 26.18 -26.29
C PRO A 69 -3.58 26.07 -24.84
N ALA A 70 -2.41 26.64 -24.54
CA ALA A 70 -1.79 26.56 -23.22
C ALA A 70 -2.63 27.23 -22.11
N ASN A 71 -3.54 28.14 -22.47
CA ASN A 71 -4.47 28.82 -21.58
C ASN A 71 -5.85 28.15 -21.48
N ALA A 72 -6.04 27.00 -22.12
CA ALA A 72 -7.26 26.19 -22.02
C ALA A 72 -6.98 24.93 -21.21
N SER A 73 -8.00 24.44 -20.49
CA SER A 73 -7.91 23.22 -19.70
C SER A 73 -9.09 22.28 -19.98
N VAL A 74 -8.82 20.99 -19.84
CA VAL A 74 -9.84 19.94 -19.74
C VAL A 74 -9.80 19.42 -18.32
N ASP A 75 -10.94 19.46 -17.62
CA ASP A 75 -11.06 18.79 -16.34
C ASP A 75 -10.91 17.29 -16.55
N GLY A 76 -9.95 16.71 -15.85
CA GLY A 76 -9.61 15.31 -16.00
C GLY A 76 -9.18 14.67 -14.70
N TRP A 77 -9.20 13.34 -14.72
CA TRP A 77 -8.70 12.53 -13.62
C TRP A 77 -7.84 11.39 -14.12
N LEU A 78 -6.98 10.92 -13.23
CA LEU A 78 -6.14 9.74 -13.39
C LEU A 78 -6.32 8.86 -12.15
N GLN A 79 -6.70 7.59 -12.34
CA GLN A 79 -6.87 6.62 -11.27
C GLN A 79 -5.94 5.43 -11.51
N THR A 80 -5.14 5.07 -10.51
CA THR A 80 -4.22 3.93 -10.61
C THR A 80 -4.96 2.61 -10.46
N LYS A 81 -4.38 1.51 -10.93
CA LYS A 81 -4.80 0.18 -10.48
C LYS A 81 -4.44 -0.01 -9.00
N PRO A 82 -5.21 -0.82 -8.25
CA PRO A 82 -4.89 -1.15 -6.86
C PRO A 82 -3.50 -1.80 -6.70
N LEU A 83 -2.73 -1.30 -5.73
CA LEU A 83 -1.44 -1.85 -5.31
C LEU A 83 -1.60 -2.65 -4.01
N ALA A 84 -1.19 -3.91 -4.02
CA ALA A 84 -1.17 -4.75 -2.82
C ALA A 84 -0.05 -4.34 -1.84
N VAL A 85 -0.39 -4.25 -0.56
CA VAL A 85 0.49 -3.83 0.53
C VAL A 85 0.35 -4.76 1.75
N GLY A 86 1.27 -4.64 2.71
CA GLY A 86 1.39 -5.62 3.79
C GLY A 86 2.00 -6.94 3.32
N LEU A 87 1.87 -7.97 4.14
CA LEU A 87 2.29 -9.33 3.82
C LEU A 87 1.06 -10.21 3.67
N SER A 88 1.22 -11.33 2.95
CA SER A 88 0.17 -12.31 2.74
C SER A 88 -0.45 -12.85 4.03
N TRP A 89 0.28 -12.79 5.15
CA TRP A 89 -0.15 -13.29 6.45
C TRP A 89 -0.33 -12.20 7.51
N ARG A 90 0.06 -10.95 7.22
CA ARG A 90 0.06 -9.84 8.19
C ARG A 90 -0.34 -8.53 7.53
N THR A 91 -1.42 -7.94 8.02
CA THR A 91 -2.02 -6.75 7.41
C THR A 91 -1.38 -5.45 7.90
N ALA A 92 -1.32 -4.44 7.03
CA ALA A 92 -0.91 -3.09 7.42
C ALA A 92 -2.09 -2.32 8.03
N THR A 93 -1.83 -1.49 9.02
CA THR A 93 -2.84 -0.58 9.62
C THR A 93 -2.52 0.88 9.41
N SER A 94 -1.29 1.19 9.00
CA SER A 94 -0.85 2.54 8.70
C SER A 94 0.19 2.53 7.59
N ILE A 95 0.07 3.44 6.64
CA ILE A 95 0.99 3.58 5.51
C ILE A 95 1.27 5.06 5.28
N SER A 96 2.55 5.43 5.18
CA SER A 96 2.97 6.76 4.74
C SER A 96 3.11 6.77 3.22
N LEU A 97 2.62 7.84 2.60
CA LEU A 97 2.49 7.97 1.16
C LEU A 97 3.25 9.20 0.67
N GLN A 98 3.98 9.06 -0.43
CA GLN A 98 4.56 10.17 -1.19
C GLN A 98 4.22 9.98 -2.66
N VAL A 99 3.68 11.01 -3.30
CA VAL A 99 3.34 11.00 -4.72
C VAL A 99 4.08 12.12 -5.42
N THR A 100 4.67 11.82 -6.57
CA THR A 100 5.28 12.78 -7.47
C THR A 100 4.65 12.67 -8.85
N ILE A 101 4.16 13.78 -9.38
CA ILE A 101 3.62 13.89 -10.75
C ILE A 101 4.54 14.79 -11.56
N ASP A 102 5.14 14.25 -12.61
CA ASP A 102 6.03 15.00 -13.49
C ASP A 102 5.35 15.35 -14.81
N PRO A 103 5.63 16.53 -15.40
CA PRO A 103 6.42 17.63 -14.85
C PRO A 103 5.59 18.59 -13.97
N LYS A 104 6.27 19.58 -13.36
CA LYS A 104 5.60 20.76 -12.77
C LYS A 104 4.77 21.48 -13.84
N PRO A 105 3.64 22.11 -13.47
CA PRO A 105 2.92 22.98 -14.39
C PRO A 105 3.81 24.09 -14.91
N LYS A 106 3.71 24.38 -16.21
CA LYS A 106 4.46 25.46 -16.87
C LYS A 106 3.63 26.73 -16.89
N GLU A 107 4.29 27.85 -16.64
CA GLU A 107 3.72 29.19 -16.81
C GLU A 107 3.28 29.41 -18.27
N PHE A 108 2.16 30.07 -18.46
CA PHE A 108 1.68 30.55 -19.76
C PHE A 108 1.25 32.01 -19.68
N ILE A 109 1.17 32.66 -20.84
CA ILE A 109 0.79 34.07 -20.96
C ILE A 109 -0.68 34.14 -21.38
N LEU A 110 -1.47 34.90 -20.63
CA LEU A 110 -2.86 35.21 -20.94
C LEU A 110 -2.94 36.27 -22.06
N PRO A 111 -4.08 36.40 -22.78
CA PRO A 111 -4.24 37.39 -23.84
C PRO A 111 -3.98 38.85 -23.41
N ASN A 112 -4.16 39.16 -22.12
CA ASN A 112 -3.88 40.47 -21.53
C ASN A 112 -2.40 40.67 -21.13
N GLY A 113 -1.51 39.75 -21.48
CA GLY A 113 -0.08 39.79 -21.15
C GLY A 113 0.28 39.29 -19.74
N GLN A 114 -0.71 38.94 -18.91
CA GLN A 114 -0.46 38.44 -17.56
C GLN A 114 0.07 37.01 -17.58
N LYS A 115 1.07 36.73 -16.74
CA LYS A 115 1.59 35.38 -16.51
C LYS A 115 0.72 34.63 -15.52
N SER A 116 0.44 33.36 -15.83
CA SER A 116 -0.32 32.47 -14.96
C SER A 116 0.30 31.08 -14.94
N THR A 117 0.35 30.46 -13.77
CA THR A 117 0.79 29.07 -13.60
C THR A 117 -0.44 28.22 -13.24
N PRO A 118 -0.70 27.13 -13.98
CA PRO A 118 -1.81 26.23 -13.65
C PRO A 118 -1.75 25.72 -12.21
N TYR A 119 -2.93 25.48 -11.63
CA TYR A 119 -3.05 24.73 -10.39
C TYR A 119 -2.46 23.32 -10.55
N ALA A 120 -1.74 22.84 -9.53
CA ALA A 120 -1.05 21.55 -9.57
C ALA A 120 -2.00 20.34 -9.60
N GLY A 121 -3.28 20.55 -9.27
CA GLY A 121 -4.28 19.52 -9.06
C GLY A 121 -4.27 18.96 -7.63
N ARG A 122 -5.10 17.96 -7.39
CA ARG A 122 -5.25 17.27 -6.10
C ARG A 122 -4.93 15.80 -6.27
N VAL A 123 -4.35 15.20 -5.25
CA VAL A 123 -4.11 13.76 -5.19
C VAL A 123 -4.84 13.20 -3.99
N PHE A 124 -5.51 12.07 -4.19
CA PHE A 124 -6.21 11.33 -3.16
C PHE A 124 -5.67 9.91 -3.11
N ALA A 125 -5.79 9.29 -1.94
CA ALA A 125 -5.56 7.88 -1.75
C ALA A 125 -6.73 7.25 -0.99
N ARG A 126 -7.00 5.98 -1.27
CA ARG A 126 -7.95 5.16 -0.51
C ARG A 126 -7.39 3.76 -0.34
N TYR A 127 -8.00 2.99 0.56
CA TYR A 127 -7.60 1.61 0.79
C TYR A 127 -8.77 0.63 0.77
N SER A 128 -8.43 -0.64 0.63
CA SER A 128 -9.36 -1.76 0.74
C SER A 128 -8.70 -2.97 1.41
N PRO A 129 -9.45 -3.77 2.20
CA PRO A 129 -8.98 -5.07 2.65
C PRO A 129 -9.11 -6.18 1.57
N ASP A 130 -10.01 -6.04 0.59
CA ASP A 130 -10.43 -7.15 -0.29
C ASP A 130 -10.65 -6.79 -1.77
N MET A 131 -10.22 -5.59 -2.19
CA MET A 131 -10.43 -4.95 -3.49
C MET A 131 -11.90 -4.67 -3.87
N LYS A 132 -12.86 -4.99 -3.01
CA LYS A 132 -14.30 -4.78 -3.26
C LYS A 132 -14.86 -3.65 -2.41
N HIS A 133 -14.53 -3.66 -1.11
CA HIS A 133 -14.99 -2.66 -0.16
C HIS A 133 -13.89 -1.63 0.05
N TRP A 134 -14.18 -0.37 -0.28
CA TRP A 134 -13.18 0.69 -0.32
C TRP A 134 -13.50 1.75 0.73
N SER A 135 -12.45 2.31 1.33
CA SER A 135 -12.58 3.56 2.09
C SER A 135 -13.00 4.70 1.17
N THR A 136 -13.47 5.79 1.78
CA THR A 136 -13.55 7.07 1.07
C THR A 136 -12.15 7.54 0.67
N TRP A 137 -12.11 8.39 -0.36
CA TRP A 137 -10.90 9.07 -0.80
C TRP A 137 -10.42 10.06 0.28
N GLN A 138 -9.11 10.04 0.55
CA GLN A 138 -8.44 10.96 1.47
C GLN A 138 -7.43 11.78 0.69
N GLU A 139 -7.54 13.10 0.78
CA GLU A 139 -6.63 14.00 0.07
C GLU A 139 -5.22 13.97 0.69
N LEU A 140 -4.22 13.96 -0.18
CA LEU A 140 -2.81 14.14 0.17
C LEU A 140 -2.47 15.62 0.11
N GLN A 141 -1.64 16.07 1.05
CA GLN A 141 -1.21 17.46 1.13
C GLN A 141 -0.11 17.73 0.11
N SER A 142 -0.24 18.81 -0.65
CA SER A 142 0.85 19.31 -1.50
C SER A 142 2.02 19.76 -0.63
N THR A 143 3.24 19.38 -1.01
CA THR A 143 4.48 19.75 -0.32
C THR A 143 5.34 20.73 -1.12
N ASP A 144 4.83 21.21 -2.26
CA ASP A 144 5.53 22.16 -3.15
C ASP A 144 5.68 23.57 -2.55
N LEU A 145 4.90 23.89 -1.50
CA LEU A 145 4.96 25.16 -0.77
C LEU A 145 5.69 25.04 0.58
N ALA A 146 6.15 23.84 0.96
CA ALA A 146 6.84 23.65 2.23
C ALA A 146 8.26 24.25 2.17
N GLN A 147 8.73 24.86 3.26
CA GLN A 147 10.08 25.46 3.33
C GLN A 147 11.24 24.48 3.00
N ASN A 148 10.96 23.16 3.04
CA ASN A 148 11.88 22.08 2.69
C ASN A 148 11.40 21.27 1.47
N SER A 149 10.79 21.92 0.46
CA SER A 149 10.33 21.21 -0.74
C SER A 149 11.48 20.42 -1.39
N PRO A 150 11.22 19.18 -1.85
CA PRO A 150 12.23 18.38 -2.52
C PRO A 150 12.87 19.15 -3.67
N LYS A 151 14.21 19.11 -3.80
CA LYS A 151 14.94 19.65 -4.97
C LYS A 151 14.61 18.95 -6.30
N LYS A 152 13.74 17.93 -6.27
CA LYS A 152 13.35 17.15 -7.43
C LYS A 152 12.34 17.93 -8.28
N SER A 153 12.35 17.70 -9.59
CA SER A 153 11.28 18.16 -10.46
C SER A 153 9.97 17.44 -10.10
N GLY A 154 8.85 18.05 -10.47
CA GLY A 154 7.51 17.46 -10.31
C GLY A 154 6.66 18.12 -9.23
N ARG A 155 5.41 17.71 -9.17
CA ARG A 155 4.41 18.12 -8.19
C ARG A 155 4.42 17.10 -7.06
N HIS A 156 4.67 17.54 -5.84
CA HIS A 156 4.83 16.62 -4.71
C HIS A 156 3.63 16.67 -3.77
N PHE A 157 3.16 15.48 -3.39
CA PHE A 157 2.07 15.29 -2.45
C PHE A 157 2.46 14.24 -1.40
N SER A 158 2.00 14.42 -0.17
CA SER A 158 2.26 13.46 0.90
C SER A 158 1.08 13.30 1.84
N GLY A 159 1.01 12.15 2.50
CA GLY A 159 0.00 11.92 3.51
C GLY A 159 0.15 10.55 4.16
N ARG A 160 -0.88 10.16 4.91
CA ARG A 160 -0.91 8.89 5.60
C ARG A 160 -2.31 8.30 5.53
N LEU A 161 -2.40 7.01 5.24
CA LEU A 161 -3.60 6.22 5.47
C LEU A 161 -3.43 5.51 6.80
N THR A 162 -4.42 5.61 7.69
CA THR A 162 -4.42 4.93 8.99
C THR A 162 -5.80 4.38 9.29
N VAL A 163 -5.83 3.13 9.78
CA VAL A 163 -7.05 2.53 10.33
C VAL A 163 -7.11 2.82 11.83
N PRO A 164 -8.14 3.51 12.33
CA PRO A 164 -8.28 3.77 13.76
C PRO A 164 -8.44 2.46 14.55
N ASN A 165 -7.85 2.40 15.75
CA ASN A 165 -7.95 1.23 16.63
C ASN A 165 -9.40 0.80 16.89
N ARG A 166 -10.33 1.76 17.04
CA ARG A 166 -11.77 1.47 17.19
C ARG A 166 -12.36 0.70 16.00
N ALA A 167 -11.93 1.00 14.78
CA ALA A 167 -12.41 0.33 13.57
C ALA A 167 -11.79 -1.07 13.43
N ARG A 168 -10.55 -1.25 13.94
CA ARG A 168 -9.86 -2.54 13.96
C ARG A 168 -10.32 -3.47 15.09
N HIS A 169 -10.91 -2.94 16.16
CA HIS A 169 -11.23 -3.72 17.36
C HIS A 169 -12.11 -4.97 17.09
N PRO A 170 -13.21 -4.90 16.31
CA PRO A 170 -14.01 -6.10 15.99
C PRO A 170 -13.20 -7.18 15.28
N TYR A 171 -12.31 -6.79 14.36
CA TYR A 171 -11.39 -7.71 13.69
C TYR A 171 -10.38 -8.33 14.66
N GLY A 172 -9.85 -7.54 15.60
CA GLY A 172 -8.94 -8.04 16.63
C GLY A 172 -9.55 -9.13 17.53
N LEU A 173 -10.83 -9.00 17.89
CA LEU A 173 -11.56 -10.04 18.63
C LEU A 173 -11.66 -11.33 17.80
N LEU A 174 -12.04 -11.21 16.53
CA LEU A 174 -12.15 -12.36 15.62
C LEU A 174 -10.79 -13.04 15.35
N LEU A 175 -9.71 -12.27 15.26
CA LEU A 175 -8.36 -12.82 15.18
C LEU A 175 -7.99 -13.60 16.45
N SER A 176 -8.40 -13.11 17.63
CA SER A 176 -8.20 -13.84 18.87
C SER A 176 -8.95 -15.17 18.87
N GLU A 177 -10.21 -15.19 18.43
CA GLU A 177 -10.99 -16.42 18.32
C GLU A 177 -10.43 -17.40 17.30
N TYR A 178 -9.97 -16.92 16.14
CA TYR A 178 -9.26 -17.73 15.15
C TYR A 178 -7.99 -18.36 15.75
N SER A 179 -7.22 -17.62 16.54
CA SER A 179 -5.98 -18.12 17.16
C SER A 179 -6.20 -19.26 18.18
N LYS A 180 -7.41 -19.41 18.70
CA LYS A 180 -7.78 -20.51 19.60
C LYS A 180 -8.14 -21.78 18.84
N GLN A 181 -8.43 -21.69 17.54
CA GLN A 181 -8.77 -22.85 16.71
C GLN A 181 -7.56 -23.75 16.50
N ASP A 182 -7.85 -25.01 16.15
CA ASP A 182 -6.84 -25.98 15.75
C ASP A 182 -6.42 -25.76 14.29
N VAL A 183 -5.63 -24.71 14.06
CA VAL A 183 -5.18 -24.30 12.73
C VAL A 183 -3.66 -24.47 12.55
N PRO A 184 -3.19 -24.69 11.30
CA PRO A 184 -1.76 -24.87 11.04
C PRO A 184 -0.91 -23.67 11.47
N TRP A 185 -1.45 -22.46 11.35
CA TRP A 185 -0.78 -21.25 11.76
C TRP A 185 -1.76 -20.19 12.30
N LYS A 186 -1.60 -19.88 13.59
CA LYS A 186 -2.49 -18.99 14.34
C LYS A 186 -2.36 -17.52 13.98
N SER A 187 -1.24 -17.13 13.38
CA SER A 187 -0.99 -15.74 12.96
C SER A 187 -1.24 -15.49 11.48
N ASP A 188 -1.76 -16.49 10.75
CA ASP A 188 -2.13 -16.31 9.34
C ASP A 188 -3.41 -15.48 9.22
N GLU A 189 -3.26 -14.15 9.09
CA GLU A 189 -4.41 -13.25 8.99
C GLU A 189 -5.24 -13.47 7.71
N GLU A 190 -4.66 -13.99 6.63
CA GLU A 190 -5.41 -14.30 5.42
C GLU A 190 -6.32 -15.51 5.61
N ALA A 191 -5.81 -16.57 6.24
CA ALA A 191 -6.64 -17.72 6.63
C ALA A 191 -7.71 -17.31 7.65
N ALA A 192 -7.36 -16.41 8.58
CA ALA A 192 -8.31 -15.84 9.53
C ALA A 192 -9.43 -15.06 8.81
N VAL A 193 -9.11 -14.23 7.82
CA VAL A 193 -10.12 -13.52 7.01
C VAL A 193 -11.04 -14.50 6.30
N ALA A 194 -10.52 -15.59 5.72
CA ALA A 194 -11.35 -16.62 5.10
C ALA A 194 -12.28 -17.31 6.11
N TRP A 195 -11.82 -17.54 7.34
CA TRP A 195 -12.64 -18.09 8.43
C TRP A 195 -13.70 -17.09 8.93
N ILE A 196 -13.36 -15.81 9.04
CA ILE A 196 -14.30 -14.72 9.40
C ILE A 196 -15.43 -14.63 8.39
N LEU A 197 -15.10 -14.56 7.10
CA LEU A 197 -16.12 -14.35 6.05
C LEU A 197 -17.03 -15.56 5.84
N LYS A 198 -16.64 -16.76 6.28
CA LYS A 198 -17.57 -17.91 6.33
C LYS A 198 -18.66 -17.74 7.37
N GLN A 199 -18.36 -17.07 8.48
CA GLN A 199 -19.30 -16.85 9.59
C GLN A 199 -20.03 -15.51 9.45
N GLN A 200 -19.35 -14.50 8.92
CA GLN A 200 -19.84 -13.13 8.75
C GLN A 200 -19.55 -12.65 7.31
N PRO A 201 -20.36 -13.07 6.32
CA PRO A 201 -20.09 -12.77 4.90
C PRO A 201 -20.07 -11.28 4.55
N ASP A 202 -20.72 -10.45 5.35
CA ASP A 202 -20.82 -9.00 5.17
C ASP A 202 -19.85 -8.21 6.06
N PHE A 203 -18.85 -8.87 6.66
CA PHE A 203 -17.92 -8.22 7.57
C PHE A 203 -17.22 -7.00 6.93
N PHE A 204 -16.73 -7.13 5.70
CA PHE A 204 -16.03 -6.03 5.01
C PHE A 204 -16.95 -4.94 4.46
N SER A 205 -18.26 -5.17 4.35
CA SER A 205 -19.19 -4.08 4.02
C SER A 205 -19.46 -3.17 5.23
N LYS A 206 -19.25 -3.68 6.44
CA LYS A 206 -19.42 -2.95 7.72
C LYS A 206 -18.11 -2.44 8.31
N HIS A 207 -16.99 -3.12 8.03
CA HIS A 207 -15.72 -2.85 8.66
C HIS A 207 -14.57 -2.84 7.64
N LEU A 208 -13.69 -1.84 7.74
CA LEU A 208 -12.44 -1.75 6.97
C LEU A 208 -11.25 -1.79 7.95
N PRO A 209 -10.92 -2.96 8.53
CA PRO A 209 -10.06 -3.06 9.71
C PRO A 209 -8.55 -3.02 9.43
N PHE A 210 -8.17 -3.02 8.15
CA PHE A 210 -6.78 -2.97 7.72
C PHE A 210 -6.66 -2.51 6.26
N ILE A 211 -5.42 -2.29 5.84
CA ILE A 211 -5.02 -1.84 4.52
C ILE A 211 -4.36 -3.02 3.81
N GLY A 212 -5.08 -3.66 2.87
CA GLY A 212 -4.56 -4.74 2.02
C GLY A 212 -4.18 -4.25 0.62
N TYR A 213 -4.90 -3.23 0.14
CA TYR A 213 -4.69 -2.59 -1.15
C TYR A 213 -4.77 -1.08 -1.00
N VAL A 214 -3.98 -0.35 -1.79
CA VAL A 214 -4.01 1.11 -1.90
C VAL A 214 -4.28 1.49 -3.35
N GLU A 215 -5.07 2.54 -3.55
CA GLU A 215 -5.34 3.12 -4.86
C GLU A 215 -5.18 4.64 -4.77
N PHE A 216 -4.70 5.24 -5.85
CA PHE A 216 -4.51 6.68 -5.95
C PHE A 216 -5.39 7.27 -7.05
N LEU A 217 -5.78 8.52 -6.83
CA LEU A 217 -6.55 9.33 -7.76
C LEU A 217 -5.90 10.71 -7.84
N PHE A 218 -5.65 11.20 -9.05
CA PHE A 218 -5.33 12.59 -9.32
C PHE A 218 -6.52 13.24 -10.02
N GLU A 219 -6.86 14.46 -9.62
CA GLU A 219 -7.90 15.29 -10.25
C GLU A 219 -7.40 16.71 -10.47
N GLY A 220 -7.74 17.29 -11.61
CA GLY A 220 -7.47 18.69 -11.88
C GLY A 220 -7.62 19.07 -13.35
N GLY A 221 -7.42 20.36 -13.63
CA GLY A 221 -7.36 20.86 -15.00
C GLY A 221 -6.08 20.38 -15.68
N ILE A 222 -6.21 19.64 -16.77
CA ILE A 222 -5.12 19.27 -17.67
C ILE A 222 -5.05 20.34 -18.75
N TYR A 223 -4.03 21.18 -18.70
CA TYR A 223 -3.87 22.31 -19.62
C TYR A 223 -3.30 21.86 -20.97
N GLY A 224 -3.74 22.53 -22.05
CA GLY A 224 -3.29 22.22 -23.41
C GLY A 224 -1.77 22.29 -23.54
N ASN A 225 -1.19 21.33 -24.26
CA ASN A 225 0.27 21.18 -24.45
C ASN A 225 1.08 21.02 -23.15
N GLN A 226 0.42 20.74 -22.02
CA GLN A 226 1.07 20.42 -20.74
C GLN A 226 0.79 18.97 -20.36
N ARG A 227 1.58 18.05 -20.93
CA ARG A 227 1.43 16.61 -20.74
C ARG A 227 2.06 16.13 -19.43
N ILE A 228 1.34 15.24 -18.72
CA ILE A 228 1.85 14.49 -17.57
C ILE A 228 2.69 13.35 -18.10
N ARG A 229 3.96 13.28 -17.72
CA ARG A 229 4.91 12.26 -18.16
C ARG A 229 4.98 11.07 -17.22
N SER A 230 4.87 11.30 -15.91
CA SER A 230 4.90 10.19 -14.97
C SER A 230 4.07 10.45 -13.72
N PHE A 231 3.62 9.37 -13.11
CA PHE A 231 3.03 9.33 -11.79
C PHE A 231 3.78 8.30 -10.96
N ASN A 232 4.45 8.75 -9.90
CA ASN A 232 5.24 7.91 -9.01
C ASN A 232 4.65 7.99 -7.61
N ALA A 233 4.27 6.86 -7.04
CA ALA A 233 3.81 6.74 -5.67
C ALA A 233 4.73 5.82 -4.88
N ASP A 234 5.33 6.34 -3.82
CA ASP A 234 6.16 5.61 -2.87
C ASP A 234 5.38 5.43 -1.56
N LEU A 235 5.37 4.19 -1.07
CA LEU A 235 4.66 3.76 0.12
C LEU A 235 5.65 3.15 1.10
N SER A 236 5.58 3.56 2.35
CA SER A 236 6.34 2.94 3.44
C SER A 236 5.43 2.57 4.61
N TYR A 237 5.66 1.39 5.17
CA TYR A 237 4.89 0.88 6.29
C TYR A 237 5.72 -0.09 7.13
N ALA A 238 5.34 -0.20 8.40
CA ALA A 238 5.94 -1.14 9.32
C ALA A 238 4.88 -2.11 9.82
N LEU A 239 5.20 -3.39 9.81
CA LEU A 239 4.41 -4.45 10.41
C LEU A 239 5.13 -4.91 11.67
N SER A 240 4.40 -4.96 12.77
CA SER A 240 4.94 -5.28 14.09
C SER A 240 4.03 -6.25 14.81
N GLY A 241 4.59 -6.98 15.77
CA GLY A 241 3.87 -7.79 16.73
C GLY A 241 4.39 -9.21 16.81
N LEU A 242 4.15 -9.84 17.95
CA LEU A 242 4.46 -11.25 18.16
C LEU A 242 3.58 -12.11 17.25
N HIS A 243 4.18 -13.12 16.61
CA HIS A 243 3.45 -14.12 15.85
C HIS A 243 3.77 -15.52 16.36
N ALA A 244 2.80 -16.42 16.23
CA ALA A 244 3.00 -17.82 16.53
C ALA A 244 3.93 -18.46 15.48
N ILE A 245 4.74 -19.42 15.92
CA ILE A 245 5.48 -20.28 15.00
C ILE A 245 4.47 -21.23 14.34
N PRO A 246 4.45 -21.32 13.00
CA PRO A 246 3.62 -22.29 12.29
C PRO A 246 3.91 -23.73 12.75
N ARG A 247 2.87 -24.55 12.91
CA ARG A 247 3.05 -25.99 13.20
C ARG A 247 3.57 -26.73 11.97
N ASP A 248 3.11 -26.31 10.79
CA ASP A 248 3.61 -26.76 9.50
C ASP A 248 4.48 -25.66 8.88
N LYS A 249 5.78 -25.94 8.72
CA LYS A 249 6.75 -25.00 8.13
C LYS A 249 6.42 -24.66 6.67
N ASN A 250 5.76 -25.55 5.95
CA ASN A 250 5.41 -25.33 4.54
C ASN A 250 4.35 -24.23 4.38
N VAL A 251 3.49 -24.03 5.39
CA VAL A 251 2.46 -22.99 5.38
C VAL A 251 3.06 -21.58 5.43
N TYR A 252 4.28 -21.43 5.97
CA TYR A 252 4.98 -20.16 6.06
C TYR A 252 5.88 -19.85 4.85
N HIS A 253 6.18 -20.86 4.03
CA HIS A 253 7.22 -20.75 3.01
C HIS A 253 6.94 -19.57 2.06
N ASN A 254 7.90 -18.64 1.99
CA ASN A 254 7.87 -17.40 1.19
C ASN A 254 6.76 -16.40 1.56
N ARG A 255 6.08 -16.55 2.70
CA ARG A 255 4.96 -15.65 3.07
C ARG A 255 5.41 -14.21 3.37
N ASP A 256 6.69 -14.01 3.70
CA ASP A 256 7.31 -12.70 3.93
C ASP A 256 7.65 -11.91 2.66
N SER A 257 7.67 -12.56 1.49
CA SER A 257 7.91 -11.88 0.20
C SER A 257 6.64 -11.70 -0.63
N ILE A 258 5.54 -12.32 -0.20
CA ILE A 258 4.25 -12.25 -0.89
C ILE A 258 3.40 -11.15 -0.24
N PRO A 259 2.93 -10.14 -1.01
CA PRO A 259 2.06 -9.11 -0.47
C PRO A 259 0.67 -9.67 -0.15
N TRP A 260 -0.16 -8.87 0.51
CA TRP A 260 -1.57 -9.22 0.72
C TRP A 260 -2.27 -9.60 -0.60
N ARG A 261 -2.96 -10.74 -0.60
CA ARG A 261 -3.53 -11.32 -1.81
C ARG A 261 -5.01 -11.72 -1.68
N PHE A 262 -5.62 -11.52 -0.50
CA PHE A 262 -7.02 -11.84 -0.31
C PHE A 262 -7.92 -10.93 -1.16
N LYS A 263 -8.74 -11.53 -2.02
CA LYS A 263 -9.72 -10.83 -2.86
C LYS A 263 -11.12 -11.37 -2.61
N SER A 264 -12.11 -10.48 -2.53
CA SER A 264 -13.51 -10.88 -2.46
C SER A 264 -13.94 -11.62 -3.72
N LYS A 265 -14.74 -12.69 -3.59
CA LYS A 265 -15.30 -13.41 -4.75
C LYS A 265 -16.19 -12.44 -5.54
N GLY A 266 -15.92 -12.31 -6.85
CA GLY A 266 -16.66 -11.41 -7.75
C GLY A 266 -15.79 -10.43 -8.54
N ILE A 267 -14.52 -10.27 -8.15
CA ILE A 267 -13.54 -9.55 -8.97
C ILE A 267 -12.98 -10.53 -9.99
N LYS A 268 -13.73 -10.79 -11.07
CA LYS A 268 -13.08 -11.17 -12.33
C LYS A 268 -12.18 -9.99 -12.67
N ASN A 269 -10.91 -10.21 -12.99
CA ASN A 269 -10.11 -9.18 -13.63
C ASN A 269 -10.97 -8.65 -14.78
N THR A 270 -11.44 -7.41 -14.68
CA THR A 270 -11.97 -6.71 -15.83
C THR A 270 -10.74 -6.47 -16.71
N GLU A 271 -10.40 -7.49 -17.50
CA GLU A 271 -9.89 -7.28 -18.83
C GLU A 271 -10.86 -6.30 -19.47
N HIS A 272 -10.49 -5.01 -19.45
CA HIS A 272 -11.21 -4.03 -20.22
C HIS A 272 -11.08 -4.49 -21.66
N LEU A 273 -12.23 -4.84 -22.22
CA LEU A 273 -12.45 -4.96 -23.65
C LEU A 273 -11.68 -3.83 -24.35
N PRO A 274 -10.84 -4.14 -25.36
CA PRO A 274 -10.30 -3.10 -26.21
C PRO A 274 -11.49 -2.40 -26.85
N ASN A 275 -11.62 -1.09 -26.62
CA ASN A 275 -12.60 -0.26 -27.32
C ASN A 275 -12.36 -0.39 -28.82
N GLN A 276 -13.15 -1.25 -29.47
CA GLN A 276 -13.38 -1.22 -30.90
C GLN A 276 -14.64 -0.39 -31.15
N LYS A 277 -14.43 0.86 -31.59
CA LYS A 277 -14.97 1.45 -32.83
C LYS A 277 -14.68 2.95 -32.86
#